data_AF-A0A2N2J815-F1
#
_entry.id   AF-A0A2N2J815-F1
#
_cell.length_a   1.000
_cell.length_b   1.000
_cell.length_c   1.000
_cell.angle_alpha   90.00
_cell.angle_beta   90.00
_cell.angle_gamma   90.00
#
_symmetry.space_group_name_H-M   'P 1'
#
loop_
_entity.id
_entity.type
_entity.pdbx_description
1 polymer ?
#
loop_
_entity_poly.entity_id
_entity_poly.type
_entity_poly.pdbx_seq_one_letter_code
_entity_poly.pdbx_strand_id
1 'polypeptide(L)'
;MQNKKGISMVEVLIAMFLTTVAVISLSSMVPLSWRTAGKSDYLGRATALLQNELEWRQYQTMRGVDPITLEYPEVGQAVLVGDTTFTVKTNTSKDNAHPNTWIINVNVTWPGNNNGIASSIIATRQMGFNNIDTG
;
A
#
# COMPACT_ATOMS: atom_id res chain seq x y z
N MET A 1 -20.20 41.74 -47.35
CA MET A 1 -19.00 41.40 -48.15
C MET A 1 -18.04 40.64 -47.24
N GLN A 2 -17.91 39.32 -47.40
CA GLN A 2 -17.07 38.49 -46.53
C GLN A 2 -15.65 38.37 -47.13
N ASN A 3 -14.67 38.89 -46.40
CA ASN A 3 -13.26 38.77 -46.74
C ASN A 3 -12.79 37.34 -46.41
N LYS A 4 -12.72 36.46 -47.41
CA LYS A 4 -12.14 35.12 -47.28
C LYS A 4 -10.62 35.23 -47.42
N LYS A 5 -9.91 35.64 -46.36
CA LYS A 5 -8.45 35.48 -46.31
C LYS A 5 -8.13 33.99 -46.16
N GLY A 6 -7.47 33.42 -47.16
CA GLY A 6 -6.93 32.06 -47.09
C GLY A 6 -5.77 31.98 -46.09
N ILE A 7 -5.58 30.80 -45.50
CA ILE A 7 -4.47 30.53 -44.58
C ILE A 7 -3.14 30.72 -45.34
N SER A 8 -2.24 31.52 -44.81
CA SER A 8 -0.91 31.74 -45.37
C SER A 8 -0.02 30.53 -45.10
N MET A 9 0.87 30.18 -46.03
CA MET A 9 1.85 29.09 -45.85
C MET A 9 2.69 29.29 -44.57
N VAL A 10 2.92 30.55 -44.18
CA VAL A 10 3.62 30.92 -42.94
C VAL A 10 2.80 30.56 -41.69
N GLU A 11 1.47 30.74 -41.73
CA GLU A 11 0.59 30.36 -40.62
C GLU A 11 0.58 28.84 -40.43
N VAL A 12 0.62 28.06 -41.52
CA VAL A 12 0.70 26.59 -41.45
C VAL A 12 2.03 26.14 -40.85
N LEU A 13 3.14 26.78 -41.22
CA LEU A 13 4.46 26.48 -40.64
C LEU A 13 4.51 26.78 -39.14
N ILE A 14 3.99 27.92 -38.72
CA ILE A 14 3.90 28.30 -37.30
C ILE A 14 2.98 27.31 -36.56
N ALA A 15 1.84 26.93 -37.15
CA ALA A 15 0.93 25.96 -36.57
C ALA A 15 1.59 24.59 -36.39
N MET A 16 2.29 24.07 -37.40
CA MET A 16 3.02 22.80 -37.31
C MET A 16 4.12 22.84 -36.24
N PHE A 17 4.86 23.95 -36.15
CA PHE A 17 5.89 24.14 -35.12
C PHE A 17 5.29 24.18 -33.70
N LEU A 18 4.18 24.89 -33.50
CA LEU A 18 3.50 24.92 -32.20
C LEU A 18 2.92 23.56 -31.83
N THR A 19 2.43 22.80 -32.81
CA THR A 19 1.85 21.47 -32.58
C THR A 19 2.92 20.47 -32.14
N THR A 20 4.11 20.49 -32.77
CA THR A 20 5.21 19.58 -32.37
C THR A 20 5.73 19.91 -30.97
N VAL A 21 5.90 21.20 -30.64
CA VAL A 21 6.30 21.64 -29.30
C VAL A 21 5.25 21.25 -28.25
N ALA A 22 3.96 21.37 -28.56
CA ALA A 22 2.88 20.96 -27.67
C ALA A 22 2.91 19.45 -27.40
N VAL A 23 3.09 18.62 -28.43
CA VAL A 23 3.17 17.15 -28.28
C VAL A 23 4.38 16.73 -27.45
N ILE A 24 5.54 17.33 -27.69
CA ILE A 24 6.76 17.03 -26.91
C ILE A 24 6.55 17.42 -25.44
N SER A 25 5.96 18.59 -25.17
CA SER A 25 5.63 19.03 -23.81
C SER A 25 4.72 18.04 -23.09
N LEU A 26 3.63 17.59 -23.73
CA LEU A 26 2.69 16.60 -23.16
C LEU A 26 3.32 15.21 -22.97
N SER A 27 4.21 14.80 -23.89
CA SER A 27 4.86 13.48 -23.81
C SER A 27 5.71 13.32 -22.55
N SER A 28 6.24 14.41 -22.00
CA SER A 28 7.03 14.40 -20.76
C SER A 28 6.22 14.07 -19.50
N MET A 29 4.89 14.23 -19.54
CA MET A 29 3.99 14.03 -18.40
C MET A 29 3.54 12.56 -18.25
N VAL A 30 3.39 11.85 -19.37
CA VAL A 30 2.96 10.44 -19.40
C VAL A 30 3.79 9.50 -18.50
N PRO A 31 5.13 9.53 -18.50
CA PRO A 31 5.93 8.60 -17.68
C PRO A 31 5.82 8.89 -16.18
N LEU A 32 5.58 10.14 -15.77
CA LEU A 32 5.41 10.48 -14.36
C LEU A 32 4.06 9.96 -13.82
N SER A 33 3.00 10.06 -14.62
CA SER A 33 1.68 9.53 -14.28
C SER A 33 1.70 8.02 -14.07
N TRP A 34 2.40 7.26 -14.92
CA TRP A 34 2.52 5.79 -14.76
C TRP A 34 3.23 5.42 -13.47
N ARG A 35 4.38 6.04 -13.19
CA ARG A 35 5.15 5.75 -11.97
C ARG A 35 4.34 6.06 -10.71
N THR A 36 3.57 7.14 -10.74
CA THR A 36 2.72 7.54 -9.63
C THR A 36 1.54 6.57 -9.46
N ALA A 37 0.88 6.16 -10.55
CA ALA A 37 -0.19 5.17 -10.52
C ALA A 37 0.28 3.83 -9.96
N GLY A 38 1.38 3.28 -10.50
CA GLY A 38 1.93 2.01 -10.02
C GLY A 38 2.35 2.05 -8.54
N LYS A 39 2.95 3.16 -8.08
CA LYS A 39 3.25 3.35 -6.66
C LYS A 39 1.98 3.39 -5.80
N SER A 40 0.94 4.08 -6.26
CA SER A 40 -0.34 4.15 -5.55
C SER A 40 -1.02 2.79 -5.44
N ASP A 41 -0.97 1.98 -6.49
CA ASP A 41 -1.53 0.63 -6.48
C ASP A 41 -0.79 -0.28 -5.49
N TYR A 42 0.54 -0.24 -5.48
CA TYR A 42 1.35 -0.97 -4.50
C TYR A 42 1.07 -0.54 -3.07
N LEU A 43 0.94 0.77 -2.83
CA LEU A 43 0.59 1.30 -1.51
C LEU A 43 -0.81 0.87 -1.07
N GLY A 44 -1.80 0.93 -1.96
CA GLY A 44 -3.17 0.52 -1.66
C GLY A 44 -3.24 -0.96 -1.26
N ARG A 45 -2.60 -1.84 -2.05
CA ARG A 45 -2.53 -3.28 -1.75
C ARG A 45 -1.75 -3.58 -0.48
N ALA A 46 -0.60 -2.93 -0.27
CA ALA A 46 0.18 -3.08 0.94
C ALA A 46 -0.60 -2.65 2.19
N THR A 47 -1.36 -1.55 2.10
CA THR A 47 -2.18 -1.03 3.20
C THR A 47 -3.30 -1.99 3.57
N ALA A 48 -3.97 -2.57 2.56
CA ALA A 48 -5.01 -3.58 2.80
C ALA A 48 -4.44 -4.82 3.50
N LEU A 49 -3.27 -5.32 3.07
CA LEU A 49 -2.58 -6.44 3.73
C LEU A 49 -2.21 -6.09 5.18
N LEU A 50 -1.64 -4.91 5.39
CA LEU A 50 -1.24 -4.42 6.71
C LEU A 50 -2.45 -4.33 7.66
N GLN A 51 -3.57 -3.80 7.19
CA GLN A 51 -4.78 -3.67 8.02
C GLN A 51 -5.36 -5.03 8.38
N ASN A 52 -5.52 -5.92 7.39
CA ASN A 52 -6.02 -7.26 7.62
C ASN A 52 -5.16 -8.03 8.64
N GLU A 53 -3.84 -7.86 8.57
CA GLU A 53 -2.90 -8.48 9.50
C GLU A 53 -3.04 -7.94 10.93
N LEU A 54 -3.15 -6.62 11.08
CA LEU A 54 -3.36 -5.99 12.40
C LEU A 54 -4.67 -6.44 13.03
N GLU A 55 -5.76 -6.45 12.25
CA GLU A 55 -7.08 -6.89 12.71
C GLU A 55 -7.09 -8.37 13.11
N TRP A 56 -6.48 -9.24 12.30
CA TRP A 56 -6.39 -10.67 12.58
C TRP A 56 -5.58 -10.96 13.85
N ARG A 57 -4.47 -10.25 14.08
CA ARG A 57 -3.67 -10.40 15.30
C ARG A 57 -4.36 -9.82 16.53
N GLN A 58 -5.01 -8.67 16.39
CA GLN A 58 -5.81 -8.10 17.47
C GLN A 58 -6.91 -9.07 17.88
N TYR A 59 -7.65 -9.63 16.91
CA TYR A 59 -8.72 -10.58 17.17
C TYR A 59 -8.24 -11.83 17.93
N GLN A 60 -7.08 -12.38 17.56
CA GLN A 60 -6.53 -13.54 18.28
C GLN A 60 -6.04 -13.20 19.67
N THR A 61 -5.40 -12.03 19.83
CA THR A 61 -4.99 -11.53 21.14
C THR A 61 -6.20 -11.34 22.06
N MET A 62 -7.31 -10.81 21.52
CA MET A 62 -8.57 -10.66 22.25
C MET A 62 -9.14 -12.01 22.70
N ARG A 63 -9.05 -13.04 21.85
CA ARG A 63 -9.45 -14.43 22.17
C ARG A 63 -8.54 -15.15 23.16
N GLY A 64 -7.41 -14.55 23.51
CA GLY A 64 -6.45 -15.08 24.47
C GLY A 64 -5.38 -16.00 23.89
N VAL A 65 -5.20 -15.99 22.57
CA VAL A 65 -4.01 -16.59 21.94
C VAL A 65 -2.84 -15.61 22.11
N ASP A 66 -1.67 -16.10 22.49
CA ASP A 66 -0.50 -15.23 22.64
C ASP A 66 -0.01 -14.76 21.26
N PRO A 67 -0.04 -13.45 20.95
CA PRO A 67 0.39 -12.91 19.66
C PRO A 67 1.89 -13.06 19.37
N ILE A 68 2.69 -13.52 20.33
CA ILE A 68 4.11 -13.87 20.14
C ILE A 68 4.23 -15.28 19.54
N THR A 69 3.28 -16.16 19.84
CA THR A 69 3.25 -17.55 19.34
C THR A 69 2.54 -17.69 17.99
N LEU A 70 1.94 -16.60 17.49
CA LEU A 70 1.28 -16.58 16.19
C LEU A 70 2.31 -16.58 15.06
N GLU A 71 2.43 -17.74 14.43
CA GLU A 71 3.35 -18.02 13.34
C GLU A 71 2.83 -17.55 11.97
N TYR A 72 1.67 -16.89 11.90
CA TYR A 72 1.07 -16.47 10.63
C TYR A 72 0.97 -14.95 10.49
N PRO A 73 1.34 -14.40 9.31
CA PRO A 73 2.32 -14.97 8.40
C PRO A 73 3.63 -15.20 9.15
N GLU A 74 4.41 -16.23 8.77
CA GLU A 74 5.76 -16.41 9.32
C GLU A 74 6.48 -15.06 9.20
N VAL A 75 7.24 -14.65 10.19
CA VAL A 75 7.90 -13.34 10.17
C VAL A 75 8.72 -13.21 8.87
N GLY A 76 8.24 -12.42 7.91
CA GLY A 76 8.84 -12.33 6.57
C GLY A 76 8.17 -13.17 5.48
N GLN A 77 6.92 -13.62 5.65
CA GLN A 77 6.20 -14.37 4.62
C GLN A 77 5.96 -13.50 3.38
N ALA A 78 6.26 -14.09 2.23
CA ALA A 78 5.89 -13.58 0.93
C ALA A 78 4.41 -13.87 0.64
N VAL A 79 3.60 -12.83 0.48
CA VAL A 79 2.19 -12.88 0.07
C VAL A 79 2.09 -12.37 -1.36
N LEU A 80 1.63 -13.22 -2.27
CA LEU A 80 1.36 -12.82 -3.65
C LEU A 80 -0.02 -12.16 -3.72
N VAL A 81 -0.08 -10.90 -4.20
CA VAL A 81 -1.34 -10.19 -4.43
C VAL A 81 -1.38 -9.68 -5.86
N GLY A 82 -2.17 -10.35 -6.70
CA GLY A 82 -2.13 -10.18 -8.16
C GLY A 82 -0.77 -10.61 -8.71
N ASP A 83 -0.06 -9.72 -9.39
CA ASP A 83 1.21 -10.02 -10.06
C ASP A 83 2.46 -9.67 -9.24
N THR A 84 2.29 -9.24 -7.98
CA THR A 84 3.41 -8.78 -7.14
C THR A 84 3.42 -9.41 -5.77
N THR A 85 4.63 -9.77 -5.33
CA THR A 85 4.89 -10.37 -4.03
C THR A 85 5.18 -9.29 -2.99
N PHE A 86 4.44 -9.29 -1.89
CA PHE A 86 4.65 -8.44 -0.73
C PHE A 86 5.27 -9.27 0.39
N THR A 87 6.20 -8.71 1.15
CA THR A 87 6.75 -9.38 2.34
C THR A 87 6.17 -8.73 3.58
N VAL A 88 5.45 -9.50 4.38
CA VAL A 88 4.84 -9.06 5.64
C VAL A 88 5.71 -9.51 6.80
N LYS A 89 6.18 -8.56 7.60
CA LYS A 89 6.97 -8.79 8.80
C LYS A 89 6.21 -8.26 10.00
N THR A 90 5.98 -9.10 10.99
CA THR A 90 5.33 -8.66 12.22
C THR A 90 6.21 -8.89 13.42
N ASN A 91 6.40 -7.83 14.21
CA ASN A 91 7.13 -7.85 15.45
C ASN A 91 6.16 -7.57 16.59
N THR A 92 5.95 -8.54 17.45
CA THR A 92 5.14 -8.41 18.67
C THR A 92 6.06 -8.22 19.86
N SER A 93 5.84 -7.18 20.65
CA SER A 93 6.48 -7.00 21.95
C SER A 93 5.44 -6.94 23.05
N LYS A 94 5.74 -7.53 24.21
CA LYS A 94 4.87 -7.46 25.39
C LYS A 94 5.12 -6.14 26.12
N ASP A 95 4.07 -5.50 26.61
CA ASP A 95 4.22 -4.37 27.53
C ASP A 95 4.54 -4.88 28.94
N ASN A 96 5.73 -4.52 29.45
CA ASN A 96 6.17 -4.92 30.78
C ASN A 96 5.35 -4.27 31.91
N ALA A 97 4.67 -3.15 31.65
CA ALA A 97 3.81 -2.49 32.63
C ALA A 97 2.42 -3.12 32.73
N HIS A 98 1.93 -3.74 31.65
CA HIS A 98 0.60 -4.32 31.58
C HIS A 98 0.66 -5.76 31.05
N PRO A 99 0.63 -6.80 31.91
CA PRO A 99 0.95 -8.18 31.54
C PRO A 99 -0.03 -8.83 30.55
N ASN A 100 -1.15 -8.17 30.24
CA ASN A 100 -2.17 -8.61 29.29
C ASN A 100 -2.25 -7.72 28.04
N THR A 101 -1.21 -6.91 27.80
CA THR A 101 -1.13 -5.96 26.68
C THR A 101 0.10 -6.27 25.82
N TRP A 102 -0.11 -6.26 24.50
CA TRP A 102 0.93 -6.48 23.51
C TRP A 102 0.91 -5.34 22.49
N ILE A 103 2.10 -4.94 22.06
CA ILE A 103 2.32 -3.99 20.97
C ILE A 103 2.68 -4.82 19.74
N ILE A 104 1.83 -4.77 18.74
CA ILE A 104 2.00 -5.50 17.48
C ILE A 104 2.42 -4.49 16.43
N ASN A 105 3.58 -4.70 15.81
CA ASN A 105 4.12 -3.84 14.76
C ASN A 105 4.17 -4.63 13.45
N VAL A 106 3.39 -4.25 12.46
CA VAL A 106 3.38 -4.88 11.13
C VAL A 106 4.09 -3.97 10.14
N ASN A 107 5.01 -4.54 9.38
CA ASN A 107 5.70 -3.89 8.27
C ASN A 107 5.44 -4.68 6.99
N VAL A 108 5.05 -4.00 5.92
CA VAL A 108 4.82 -4.59 4.60
C VAL A 108 5.78 -3.96 3.60
N THR A 109 6.63 -4.77 2.98
CA THR A 109 7.59 -4.36 1.94
C THR A 109 7.24 -5.01 0.60
N TRP A 110 7.76 -4.44 -0.49
CA TRP A 110 7.56 -4.98 -1.85
C TRP A 110 8.78 -4.67 -2.74
N PRO A 111 8.95 -5.38 -3.88
CA PRO A 111 10.04 -5.13 -4.82
C PRO A 111 10.10 -3.66 -5.24
N GLY A 112 11.24 -3.02 -5.03
CA GLY A 112 11.44 -1.59 -5.32
C GLY A 112 11.16 -0.65 -4.14
N ASN A 113 10.70 -1.15 -2.99
CA ASN A 113 10.64 -0.39 -1.74
C ASN A 113 10.94 -1.28 -0.51
N ASN A 114 12.19 -1.25 -0.06
CA ASN A 114 12.64 -2.00 1.12
C ASN A 114 12.24 -1.38 2.46
N ASN A 115 11.81 -0.10 2.47
CA ASN A 115 11.30 0.55 3.69
C ASN A 115 9.83 0.20 3.93
N GLY A 116 9.09 -0.03 2.84
CA GLY A 116 7.70 -0.46 2.89
C GLY A 116 6.75 0.55 3.51
N ILE A 117 5.71 0.04 4.15
CA ILE A 117 4.83 0.75 5.08
C ILE A 117 4.80 -0.01 6.41
N ALA A 118 4.67 0.71 7.52
CA ALA A 118 4.59 0.10 8.84
C ALA A 118 3.49 0.75 9.66
N SER A 119 2.86 -0.05 10.52
CA SER A 119 1.84 0.40 11.46
C SER A 119 1.88 -0.47 12.70
N SER A 120 1.38 0.08 13.80
CA SER A 120 1.33 -0.61 15.07
C SER A 120 -0.04 -0.49 15.72
N ILE A 121 -0.40 -1.52 16.47
CA ILE A 121 -1.60 -1.54 17.30
C ILE A 121 -1.28 -2.10 18.67
N ILE A 122 -1.96 -1.57 19.67
CA ILE A 122 -1.95 -2.12 21.02
C ILE A 122 -3.14 -3.06 21.13
N ALA A 123 -2.88 -4.33 21.37
CA ALA A 123 -3.90 -5.33 21.60
C ALA A 123 -3.87 -5.79 23.06
N THR A 124 -5.04 -5.88 23.67
CA THR A 124 -5.20 -6.33 25.05
C THR A 124 -6.13 -7.53 25.06
N ARG A 125 -5.84 -8.52 25.91
CA ARG A 125 -6.74 -9.64 26.11
C ARG A 125 -8.03 -9.16 26.78
N GLN A 126 -9.18 -9.61 26.31
CA GLN A 126 -10.47 -9.31 26.93
C GLN A 126 -11.03 -10.55 27.65
N MET A 127 -11.39 -10.39 28.93
CA MET A 127 -12.06 -11.44 29.69
C MET A 127 -13.49 -11.61 29.14
N GLY A 128 -13.81 -12.80 28.61
CA GLY A 128 -15.11 -13.13 28.02
C GLY A 128 -15.08 -13.47 26.53
N PHE A 129 -13.97 -13.18 25.81
CA PHE A 129 -13.80 -13.54 24.39
C PHE A 129 -13.12 -14.90 24.18
N ASN A 130 -12.93 -15.67 25.25
CA ASN A 130 -12.36 -17.01 25.18
C ASN A 130 -13.40 -17.92 24.51
N ASN A 131 -13.18 -18.26 23.23
CA ASN A 131 -13.98 -19.26 22.55
C ASN A 131 -13.61 -20.64 23.11
N ILE A 132 -14.26 -21.02 24.21
CA ILE A 132 -14.29 -22.38 24.77
C ILE A 132 -15.68 -22.97 24.45
N ASP A 133 -16.16 -22.82 23.22
CA ASP A 133 -17.19 -23.70 22.69
C ASP A 133 -16.45 -24.84 21.96
N THR A 134 -15.88 -25.73 22.75
CA THR A 134 -15.41 -27.05 22.31
C THR A 134 -16.62 -27.92 21.98
N GLY A 135 -16.66 -28.44 20.76
CA GLY A 135 -17.49 -29.62 20.44
C GLY A 135 -17.05 -30.88 21.18
#